data_AF-A0A8B7D8I3-F1
#
_entry.id   AF-A0A8B7D8I3-F1
#
_cell.length_a   1.000
_cell.length_b   1.000
_cell.length_c   1.000
_cell.angle_alpha   90.00
_cell.angle_beta   90.00
_cell.angle_gamma   90.00
#
_symmetry.space_group_name_H-M   'P 1'
#
loop_
_entity.id
_entity.type
_entity.pdbx_description
1 polymer ?
#
loop_
_entity_poly.entity_id
_entity_poly.type
_entity_poly.pdbx_seq_one_letter_code
_entity_poly.pdbx_strand_id
1 'polypeptide(L)'
;MFYDKLDDILCNYLKYEGAEVLKFKLEDIFVKASNDGIDIWINGEKCDLDGFLSYGYRKKLNMDAYYSIVKIMQEKGVTCLHSHNMEQILNSKLMQAMHFAKSNIPIPDTYQSFEIKSTKQLVDKLDIMPCLIKPYNDYCGDNIIKLDHKVGVINAIGKSLWNGEHLLIQKFIPDYYGKSLRVLCFNGKCYGIIGYEDITGDYRSSVGFGDACIWYSCMDHPKYEVFKQVAERAVKALGEDVLVAGVDLMDSEQEGVVVLEINGWPDLFDIWLVAKKCAYRERLSSGERGVTPNMVKT
;
A
#
# COMPACT_ATOMS: atom_id res chain seq x y z
N MET A 1 -10.75 2.85 10.76
CA MET A 1 -10.90 3.59 9.50
C MET A 1 -11.23 5.00 9.89
N PHE A 2 -10.36 5.95 9.56
CA PHE A 2 -10.74 7.35 9.57
C PHE A 2 -11.58 7.53 8.30
N TYR A 3 -12.88 7.79 8.46
CA TYR A 3 -13.68 8.31 7.36
C TYR A 3 -13.31 9.78 7.22
N ASP A 4 -12.91 10.20 6.04
CA ASP A 4 -12.46 11.54 5.75
C ASP A 4 -13.10 12.10 4.47
N LYS A 5 -12.57 13.24 4.03
CA LYS A 5 -13.06 13.98 2.86
C LYS A 5 -12.94 13.16 1.55
N LEU A 6 -11.96 12.27 1.43
CA LEU A 6 -11.78 11.42 0.27
C LEU A 6 -12.92 10.42 0.13
N ASP A 7 -13.41 9.87 1.25
CA ASP A 7 -14.57 8.96 1.25
C ASP A 7 -15.81 9.65 0.69
N ASP A 8 -16.07 10.90 1.10
CA ASP A 8 -17.18 11.69 0.58
C ASP A 8 -17.00 11.97 -0.92
N ILE A 9 -15.79 12.31 -1.37
CA ILE A 9 -15.49 12.55 -2.79
C ILE A 9 -15.78 11.29 -3.61
N LEU A 10 -15.31 10.12 -3.17
CA LEU A 10 -15.51 8.86 -3.87
C LEU A 10 -16.98 8.45 -3.91
N CYS A 11 -17.68 8.54 -2.77
CA CYS A 11 -19.10 8.23 -2.72
C CYS A 11 -19.92 9.16 -3.63
N ASN A 12 -19.60 10.46 -3.66
CA ASN A 12 -20.28 11.41 -4.53
C ASN A 12 -19.95 11.18 -6.01
N TYR A 13 -18.71 10.82 -6.32
CA TYR A 13 -18.31 10.45 -7.68
C TYR A 13 -19.06 9.21 -8.17
N LEU A 14 -19.14 8.15 -7.37
CA LEU A 14 -19.89 6.93 -7.72
C LEU A 14 -21.38 7.21 -7.93
N LYS A 15 -22.00 8.02 -7.06
CA LYS A 15 -23.39 8.47 -7.23
C LYS A 15 -23.58 9.30 -8.51
N TYR A 16 -22.63 10.17 -8.82
CA TYR A 16 -22.66 10.96 -10.05
C TYR A 16 -22.58 10.08 -11.31
N GLU A 17 -21.81 8.99 -11.26
CA GLU A 17 -21.74 7.98 -12.32
C GLU A 17 -22.97 7.02 -12.33
N GLY A 18 -23.95 7.24 -11.45
CA GLY A 18 -25.22 6.53 -11.43
C GLY A 18 -25.28 5.31 -10.50
N ALA A 19 -24.25 5.07 -9.68
CA ALA A 19 -24.27 3.99 -8.71
C ALA A 19 -25.13 4.33 -7.49
N GLU A 20 -25.86 3.35 -6.98
CA GLU A 20 -26.39 3.40 -5.61
C GLU A 20 -25.25 3.07 -4.63
N VAL A 21 -25.00 3.97 -3.68
CA VAL A 21 -23.86 3.83 -2.74
C VAL A 21 -24.38 3.62 -1.33
N LEU A 22 -24.22 2.38 -0.84
CA LEU A 22 -24.48 1.99 0.53
C LEU A 22 -23.20 2.08 1.38
N LYS A 23 -23.21 2.96 2.38
CA LYS A 23 -22.12 3.08 3.36
C LYS A 23 -22.47 2.28 4.61
N PHE A 24 -21.51 1.52 5.14
CA PHE A 24 -21.71 0.74 6.36
C PHE A 24 -20.39 0.53 7.12
N LYS A 25 -20.50 0.23 8.41
CA LYS A 25 -19.40 -0.17 9.29
C LYS A 25 -19.48 -1.66 9.61
N LEU A 26 -18.43 -2.18 10.26
CA LEU A 26 -18.41 -3.57 10.71
C LEU A 26 -19.58 -3.94 11.65
N GLU A 27 -20.10 -2.98 12.42
CA GLU A 27 -21.23 -3.19 13.33
C GLU A 27 -22.58 -3.31 12.61
N ASP A 28 -22.65 -2.89 11.35
CA ASP A 28 -23.88 -2.83 10.56
C ASP A 28 -24.08 -4.07 9.69
N ILE A 29 -23.06 -4.93 9.56
CA ILE A 29 -23.04 -6.06 8.63
C ILE A 29 -23.01 -7.40 9.36
N PHE A 30 -23.81 -8.36 8.87
CA PHE A 30 -23.63 -9.77 9.18
C PHE A 30 -23.91 -10.63 7.96
N VAL A 31 -23.48 -11.89 8.01
CA VAL A 31 -23.50 -12.80 6.87
C VAL A 31 -24.11 -14.12 7.31
N LYS A 32 -25.03 -14.65 6.51
CA LYS A 32 -25.60 -15.99 6.71
C LYS A 32 -25.11 -16.88 5.57
N ALA A 33 -24.36 -17.92 5.90
CA ALA A 33 -24.08 -19.02 5.00
C ALA A 33 -25.06 -20.16 5.27
N SER A 34 -25.67 -20.71 4.22
CA SER A 34 -26.63 -21.81 4.31
C SER A 34 -26.59 -22.68 3.06
N ASN A 35 -27.41 -23.73 3.00
CA ASN A 35 -27.54 -24.56 1.81
C ASN A 35 -28.03 -23.78 0.57
N ASP A 36 -28.70 -22.64 0.79
CA ASP A 36 -29.22 -21.77 -0.27
C ASP A 36 -28.19 -20.73 -0.75
N GLY A 37 -26.98 -20.73 -0.17
CA GLY A 37 -25.89 -19.81 -0.50
C GLY A 37 -25.57 -18.81 0.62
N ILE A 38 -25.00 -17.67 0.21
CA ILE A 38 -24.51 -16.61 1.09
C ILE A 38 -25.45 -15.41 1.00
N ASP A 39 -26.02 -15.01 2.13
CA ASP A 39 -26.79 -13.77 2.27
C ASP A 39 -25.95 -12.72 3.00
N ILE A 40 -25.87 -11.53 2.42
CA ILE A 40 -25.24 -10.35 3.04
C ILE A 40 -26.37 -9.48 3.60
N TRP A 41 -26.26 -9.15 4.89
CA TRP A 41 -27.21 -8.29 5.58
C TRP A 41 -26.50 -7.03 6.04
N ILE A 42 -27.03 -5.87 5.67
CA ILE A 42 -26.50 -4.56 6.05
C ILE A 42 -27.65 -3.72 6.60
N ASN A 43 -27.45 -3.11 7.78
CA ASN A 43 -28.49 -2.31 8.47
C ASN A 43 -29.81 -3.09 8.69
N GLY A 44 -29.74 -4.41 8.85
CA GLY A 44 -30.92 -5.26 9.06
C GLY A 44 -31.67 -5.67 7.79
N GLU A 45 -31.20 -5.27 6.61
CA GLU A 45 -31.79 -5.64 5.33
C GLU A 45 -30.87 -6.57 4.53
N LYS A 46 -31.46 -7.50 3.78
CA LYS A 46 -30.71 -8.35 2.85
C LYS A 46 -30.33 -7.52 1.62
N CYS A 47 -29.05 -7.47 1.29
CA CYS A 47 -28.53 -6.68 0.19
C CYS A 47 -27.88 -7.56 -0.89
N ASP A 48 -28.12 -7.20 -2.15
CA ASP A 48 -27.33 -7.67 -3.28
C ASP A 48 -26.44 -6.52 -3.74
N LEU A 49 -25.13 -6.77 -3.83
CA LEU A 49 -24.12 -5.76 -4.13
C LEU A 49 -23.40 -6.15 -5.42
N ASP A 50 -23.16 -5.17 -6.31
CA ASP A 50 -22.35 -5.39 -7.52
C ASP A 50 -20.85 -5.15 -7.25
N GLY A 51 -20.55 -4.24 -6.33
CA GLY A 51 -19.18 -3.82 -6.00
C GLY A 51 -18.98 -3.56 -4.52
N PHE A 52 -17.75 -3.81 -4.06
CA PHE A 52 -17.31 -3.54 -2.70
C PHE A 52 -15.98 -2.77 -2.71
N LEU A 53 -16.06 -1.52 -2.26
CA LEU A 53 -14.89 -0.67 -2.06
C LEU A 53 -14.61 -0.56 -0.56
N SER A 54 -13.40 -0.95 -0.18
CA SER A 54 -12.92 -0.76 1.18
C SER A 54 -11.41 -0.59 1.13
N TYR A 55 -10.94 0.43 1.83
CA TYR A 55 -9.54 0.80 1.87
C TYR A 55 -9.15 1.39 3.23
N GLY A 56 -7.87 1.74 3.35
CA GLY A 56 -7.33 2.45 4.49
C GLY A 56 -6.91 1.55 5.65
N TYR A 57 -6.27 2.18 6.61
CA TYR A 57 -5.58 1.49 7.70
C TYR A 57 -6.54 0.87 8.71
N ARG A 58 -6.19 -0.33 9.13
CA ARG A 58 -6.96 -1.10 10.11
C ARG A 58 -6.02 -1.59 11.19
N LYS A 59 -6.49 -1.50 12.44
CA LYS A 59 -5.86 -2.20 13.55
C LYS A 59 -5.83 -3.69 13.23
N LYS A 60 -4.80 -4.40 13.70
CA LYS A 60 -4.63 -5.85 13.52
C LYS A 60 -5.91 -6.66 13.74
N LEU A 61 -6.64 -6.38 14.83
CA LEU A 61 -7.93 -7.03 15.14
C LEU A 61 -8.98 -6.88 14.03
N ASN A 62 -8.97 -5.75 13.33
CA ASN A 62 -9.92 -5.46 12.26
C ASN A 62 -9.42 -5.90 10.88
N MET A 63 -8.15 -6.32 10.76
CA MET A 63 -7.61 -6.88 9.52
C MET A 63 -8.21 -8.25 9.22
N ASP A 64 -8.35 -9.12 10.23
CA ASP A 64 -8.95 -10.44 10.05
C ASP A 64 -10.42 -10.34 9.62
N ALA A 65 -11.17 -9.45 10.26
CA ALA A 65 -12.55 -9.14 9.88
C ALA A 65 -12.63 -8.57 8.46
N TYR A 66 -11.70 -7.68 8.09
CA TYR A 66 -11.63 -7.11 6.74
C TYR A 66 -11.36 -8.18 5.69
N TYR A 67 -10.33 -9.00 5.86
CA TYR A 67 -10.02 -10.10 4.96
C TYR A 67 -11.20 -11.05 4.82
N SER A 68 -11.91 -11.34 5.92
CA SER A 68 -13.11 -12.16 5.92
C SER A 68 -14.22 -11.53 5.09
N ILE A 69 -14.48 -10.22 5.24
CA ILE A 69 -15.48 -9.51 4.43
C ILE A 69 -15.11 -9.52 2.95
N VAL A 70 -13.87 -9.19 2.58
CA VAL A 70 -13.41 -9.22 1.17
C VAL A 70 -13.62 -10.62 0.59
N LYS A 71 -13.27 -11.68 1.35
CA LYS A 71 -13.49 -13.06 0.92
C LYS A 71 -14.97 -13.37 0.72
N ILE A 72 -15.83 -12.99 1.66
CA ILE A 72 -17.27 -13.21 1.57
C ILE A 72 -17.86 -12.50 0.36
N MET A 73 -17.47 -11.24 0.13
CA MET A 73 -17.89 -10.46 -1.04
C MET A 73 -17.51 -11.19 -2.33
N GLN A 74 -16.28 -11.69 -2.44
CA GLN A 74 -15.85 -12.47 -3.60
C GLN A 74 -16.61 -13.78 -3.78
N GLU A 75 -16.87 -14.54 -2.70
CA GLU A 75 -17.66 -15.78 -2.77
C GLU A 75 -19.11 -15.53 -3.20
N LYS A 76 -19.66 -14.34 -2.91
CA LYS A 76 -20.98 -13.90 -3.38
C LYS A 76 -20.96 -13.36 -4.83
N GLY A 77 -19.79 -13.25 -5.46
CA GLY A 77 -19.62 -12.71 -6.80
C GLY A 77 -19.59 -11.18 -6.87
N VAL A 78 -19.40 -10.50 -5.73
CA VAL A 78 -19.26 -9.04 -5.65
C VAL A 78 -17.87 -8.64 -6.11
N THR A 79 -17.77 -7.60 -6.96
CA THR A 79 -16.48 -7.09 -7.43
C THR A 79 -15.80 -6.29 -6.33
N CYS A 80 -14.67 -6.76 -5.81
CA CYS A 80 -13.87 -6.06 -4.81
C CYS A 80 -12.80 -5.15 -5.46
N LEU A 81 -12.38 -4.09 -4.76
CA LEU A 81 -11.24 -3.24 -5.19
C LEU A 81 -10.01 -4.08 -5.55
N HIS A 82 -9.64 -4.98 -4.64
CA HIS A 82 -8.66 -6.03 -4.86
C HIS A 82 -9.22 -7.35 -4.36
N SER A 83 -8.70 -8.46 -4.91
CA SER A 83 -9.02 -9.80 -4.41
C SER A 83 -8.53 -10.01 -2.98
N HIS A 84 -9.12 -10.95 -2.24
CA HIS A 84 -8.68 -11.30 -0.88
C HIS A 84 -7.18 -11.67 -0.83
N ASN A 85 -6.72 -12.44 -1.81
CA ASN A 85 -5.30 -12.80 -1.92
C ASN A 85 -4.43 -11.57 -2.19
N MET A 86 -4.87 -10.67 -3.06
CA MET A 86 -4.15 -9.44 -3.35
C MET A 86 -4.10 -8.51 -2.13
N GLU A 87 -5.20 -8.38 -1.39
CA GLU A 87 -5.21 -7.63 -0.13
C GLU A 87 -4.22 -8.21 0.89
N GLN A 88 -4.12 -9.54 1.00
CA GLN A 88 -3.10 -10.16 1.85
C GLN A 88 -1.68 -9.78 1.42
N ILE A 89 -1.38 -9.83 0.11
CA ILE A 89 -0.07 -9.45 -0.45
C ILE A 89 0.22 -7.96 -0.19
N LEU A 90 -0.71 -7.06 -0.52
CA LEU A 90 -0.56 -5.61 -0.35
C LEU A 90 -0.36 -5.20 1.11
N ASN A 91 -0.88 -5.99 2.06
CA ASN A 91 -0.74 -5.75 3.49
C ASN A 91 0.39 -6.57 4.15
N SER A 92 1.33 -7.11 3.37
CA SER A 92 2.50 -7.84 3.88
C SER A 92 3.77 -7.53 3.10
N LYS A 93 4.63 -6.69 3.69
CA LYS A 93 5.96 -6.36 3.16
C LYS A 93 6.81 -7.62 2.86
N LEU A 94 6.63 -8.70 3.64
CA LEU A 94 7.32 -9.97 3.38
C LEU A 94 6.84 -10.60 2.08
N MET A 95 5.52 -10.71 1.89
CA MET A 95 4.98 -11.32 0.68
C MET A 95 5.36 -10.50 -0.55
N GLN A 96 5.25 -9.17 -0.47
CA GLN A 96 5.71 -8.29 -1.54
C GLN A 96 7.19 -8.53 -1.88
N ALA A 97 8.08 -8.55 -0.89
CA ALA A 97 9.50 -8.82 -1.10
C ALA A 97 9.75 -10.16 -1.79
N MET A 98 8.99 -11.22 -1.46
CA MET A 98 9.10 -12.51 -2.14
C MET A 98 8.64 -12.44 -3.61
N HIS A 99 7.56 -11.73 -3.90
CA HIS A 99 7.09 -11.51 -5.28
C HIS A 99 8.10 -10.70 -6.11
N PHE A 100 8.67 -9.66 -5.51
CA PHE A 100 9.70 -8.82 -6.11
C PHE A 100 10.97 -9.61 -6.40
N ALA A 101 11.49 -10.36 -5.43
CA ALA A 101 12.67 -11.21 -5.60
C ALA A 101 12.46 -12.25 -6.72
N LYS A 102 11.30 -12.94 -6.73
CA LYS A 102 10.96 -13.91 -7.78
C LYS A 102 10.92 -13.30 -9.18
N SER A 103 10.57 -12.02 -9.28
CA SER A 103 10.37 -11.31 -10.55
C SER A 103 11.56 -10.42 -10.94
N ASN A 104 12.69 -10.52 -10.22
CA ASN A 104 13.88 -9.68 -10.41
C ASN A 104 13.54 -8.18 -10.39
N ILE A 105 12.69 -7.79 -9.44
CA ILE A 105 12.43 -6.38 -9.11
C ILE A 105 13.49 -5.94 -8.11
N PRO A 106 14.18 -4.81 -8.33
CA PRO A 106 15.22 -4.33 -7.44
C PRO A 106 14.60 -3.95 -6.09
N ILE A 107 15.09 -4.56 -5.01
CA ILE A 107 14.67 -4.31 -3.62
C ILE A 107 15.91 -4.28 -2.74
N PRO A 108 15.90 -3.54 -1.62
CA PRO A 108 16.92 -3.72 -0.59
C PRO A 108 16.83 -5.14 -0.03
N ASP A 109 17.98 -5.77 0.23
CA ASP A 109 18.02 -7.10 0.86
C ASP A 109 17.13 -7.13 2.10
N THR A 110 16.17 -8.04 2.09
CA THR A 110 15.13 -8.15 3.12
C THR A 110 15.12 -9.57 3.66
N TYR A 111 15.17 -9.68 4.98
CA TYR A 111 15.34 -10.92 5.69
C TYR A 111 14.22 -11.12 6.70
N GLN A 112 13.81 -12.38 6.86
CA GLN A 112 12.92 -12.82 7.92
C GLN A 112 13.60 -13.90 8.75
N SER A 113 13.53 -13.78 10.08
CA SER A 113 13.86 -14.84 11.02
C SER A 113 12.68 -15.10 11.93
N PHE A 114 12.31 -16.36 12.12
CA PHE A 114 11.15 -16.73 12.95
C PHE A 114 11.50 -17.05 14.40
N GLU A 115 12.79 -17.17 14.71
CA GLU A 115 13.27 -17.63 16.02
C GLU A 115 14.59 -16.94 16.39
N ILE A 116 14.84 -16.74 17.69
CA ILE A 116 16.08 -16.12 18.18
C ILE A 116 17.33 -16.82 17.65
N LYS A 117 17.29 -18.15 17.54
CA LYS A 117 18.42 -18.94 17.03
C LYS A 117 18.76 -18.56 15.58
N SER A 118 17.75 -18.45 14.71
CA SER A 118 17.98 -18.06 13.32
C SER A 118 18.33 -16.58 13.20
N THR A 119 17.78 -15.71 14.06
CA THR A 119 18.19 -14.30 14.12
C THR A 119 19.68 -14.15 14.45
N LYS A 120 20.18 -14.90 15.45
CA LYS A 120 21.62 -14.91 15.80
C LYS A 120 22.48 -15.35 14.62
N GLN A 121 22.10 -16.45 13.96
CA GLN A 121 22.82 -16.93 12.78
C GLN A 121 22.82 -15.92 11.63
N LEU A 122 21.72 -15.22 11.41
CA LEU A 122 21.59 -14.19 10.39
C LEU A 122 22.55 -13.03 10.66
N VAL A 123 22.51 -12.43 11.85
CA VAL A 123 23.37 -11.28 12.19
C VAL A 123 24.85 -11.66 12.25
N ASP A 124 25.18 -12.92 12.54
CA ASP A 124 26.57 -13.40 12.61
C ASP A 124 27.17 -13.67 11.22
N LYS A 125 26.37 -14.18 10.29
CA LYS A 125 26.83 -14.61 8.97
C LYS A 125 26.75 -13.53 7.89
N LEU A 126 25.83 -12.59 8.03
CA LEU A 126 25.56 -11.59 7.00
C LEU A 126 26.01 -10.21 7.48
N ASP A 127 26.59 -9.43 6.57
CA ASP A 127 26.89 -8.03 6.82
C ASP A 127 25.65 -7.18 6.55
N ILE A 128 24.83 -7.03 7.59
CA ILE A 128 23.53 -6.36 7.51
C ILE A 128 23.49 -5.05 8.29
N MET A 129 24.60 -4.59 8.88
CA MET A 129 24.62 -3.40 9.73
C MET A 129 25.08 -2.15 8.95
N PRO A 130 24.45 -0.99 9.14
CA PRO A 130 23.19 -0.79 9.86
C PRO A 130 22.00 -1.40 9.10
N CYS A 131 20.95 -1.79 9.82
CA CYS A 131 19.71 -2.30 9.24
C CYS A 131 18.47 -1.50 9.68
N LEU A 132 17.38 -1.70 8.97
CA LEU A 132 16.03 -1.33 9.37
C LEU A 132 15.28 -2.54 9.91
N ILE A 133 14.60 -2.38 11.04
CA ILE A 133 13.60 -3.31 11.53
C ILE A 133 12.23 -2.78 11.13
N LYS A 134 11.42 -3.63 10.47
CA LYS A 134 10.10 -3.25 9.95
C LYS A 134 9.04 -4.28 10.32
N PRO A 135 7.85 -3.90 10.77
CA PRO A 135 6.72 -4.83 10.85
C PRO A 135 6.24 -5.22 9.44
N TYR A 136 5.42 -6.26 9.33
CA TYR A 136 4.87 -6.69 8.03
C TYR A 136 3.87 -5.68 7.47
N ASN A 137 3.14 -5.05 8.38
CA ASN A 137 2.14 -4.04 8.11
C ASN A 137 2.27 -2.96 9.19
N ASP A 138 2.38 -1.72 8.75
CA ASP A 138 2.38 -0.52 9.57
C ASP A 138 1.88 0.67 8.78
N TYR A 139 1.63 1.76 9.51
CA TYR A 139 1.24 3.05 8.96
C TYR A 139 2.35 4.09 9.21
N CYS A 140 2.53 5.00 8.26
CA CYS A 140 3.47 6.14 8.30
C CYS A 140 4.96 5.80 8.53
N GLY A 141 5.35 4.52 8.59
CA GLY A 141 6.70 4.13 8.98
C GLY A 141 7.02 4.40 10.46
N ASP A 142 6.00 4.56 11.30
CA ASP A 142 6.14 4.89 12.73
C ASP A 142 6.92 3.82 13.50
N ASN A 143 6.82 2.56 13.06
CA ASN A 143 7.43 1.41 13.71
C ASN A 143 8.68 0.90 12.99
N ILE A 144 9.22 1.69 12.06
CA ILE A 144 10.52 1.42 11.45
C ILE A 144 11.61 1.91 12.40
N ILE A 145 12.56 1.04 12.71
CA ILE A 145 13.68 1.35 13.62
C ILE A 145 14.99 1.05 12.93
N LYS A 146 15.88 2.04 12.84
CA LYS A 146 17.27 1.84 12.43
C LYS A 146 18.09 1.27 13.59
N LEU A 147 18.85 0.23 13.33
CA LEU A 147 19.76 -0.39 14.30
C LEU A 147 21.16 -0.52 13.72
N ASP A 148 22.16 -0.10 14.49
CA ASP A 148 23.57 -0.10 14.07
C ASP A 148 24.37 -1.31 14.62
N HIS A 149 23.75 -2.14 15.47
CA HIS A 149 24.43 -3.24 16.16
C HIS A 149 23.60 -4.53 16.22
N LYS A 150 24.28 -5.67 16.06
CA LYS A 150 23.70 -7.03 16.07
C LYS A 150 22.85 -7.35 17.30
N VAL A 151 23.30 -6.91 18.48
CA VAL A 151 22.59 -7.11 19.75
C VAL A 151 21.24 -6.41 19.75
N GLY A 152 21.16 -5.22 19.14
CA GLY A 152 19.90 -4.49 18.97
C GLY A 152 18.89 -5.30 18.17
N VAL A 153 19.32 -5.91 17.06
CA VAL A 153 18.46 -6.73 16.20
C VAL A 153 17.92 -7.93 16.97
N ILE A 154 18.79 -8.67 17.66
CA ILE A 154 18.39 -9.84 18.46
C ILE A 154 17.35 -9.45 19.51
N ASN A 155 17.56 -8.31 20.19
CA ASN A 155 16.63 -7.82 21.22
C ASN A 155 15.29 -7.38 20.63
N ALA A 156 15.31 -6.64 19.50
CA ALA A 156 14.10 -6.18 18.83
C ALA A 156 13.24 -7.36 18.36
N ILE A 157 13.86 -8.34 17.68
CA ILE A 157 13.18 -9.56 17.24
C ILE A 157 12.68 -10.37 18.43
N GLY A 158 13.50 -10.54 19.48
CA GLY A 158 13.09 -11.28 20.67
C GLY A 158 11.88 -10.70 21.38
N LYS A 159 11.86 -9.37 21.54
CA LYS A 159 10.71 -8.66 22.12
C LYS A 159 9.46 -8.81 21.24
N SER A 160 9.62 -8.73 19.92
CA SER A 160 8.50 -8.93 19.00
C SER A 160 7.94 -10.35 19.06
N LEU A 161 8.80 -11.37 19.07
CA LEU A 161 8.38 -12.77 19.17
C LEU A 161 7.65 -13.03 20.48
N TRP A 162 8.11 -12.44 21.59
CA TRP A 162 7.42 -12.50 22.89
C TRP A 162 5.99 -11.93 22.81
N ASN A 163 5.77 -10.92 21.98
CA ASN A 163 4.46 -10.31 21.75
C ASN A 163 3.63 -11.05 20.68
N GLY A 164 4.11 -12.17 20.13
CA GLY A 164 3.43 -12.91 19.06
C GLY A 164 3.49 -12.20 17.71
N GLU A 165 4.56 -11.47 17.44
CA GLU A 165 4.74 -10.66 16.24
C GLU A 165 6.06 -10.96 15.53
N HIS A 166 6.03 -10.90 14.20
CA HIS A 166 7.22 -11.03 13.36
C HIS A 166 7.62 -9.67 12.78
N LEU A 167 8.92 -9.41 12.76
CA LEU A 167 9.50 -8.25 12.09
C LEU A 167 10.48 -8.71 11.02
N LEU A 168 10.60 -7.88 9.99
CA LEU A 168 11.58 -7.95 8.93
C LEU A 168 12.83 -7.20 9.33
N ILE A 169 13.96 -7.67 8.83
CA ILE A 169 15.25 -7.00 8.87
C ILE A 169 15.58 -6.61 7.44
N GLN A 170 15.81 -5.34 7.15
CA GLN A 170 16.11 -4.87 5.80
C GLN A 170 17.42 -4.09 5.79
N LYS A 171 18.23 -4.25 4.73
CA LYS A 171 19.44 -3.46 4.51
C LYS A 171 19.10 -1.97 4.50
N PHE A 172 19.88 -1.17 5.25
CA PHE A 172 19.76 0.28 5.23
C PHE A 172 20.47 0.87 4.00
N ILE A 173 19.83 1.84 3.35
CA ILE A 173 20.37 2.57 2.19
C ILE A 173 20.74 3.98 2.66
N PRO A 174 22.03 4.28 2.91
CA PRO A 174 22.45 5.53 3.53
C PRO A 174 22.53 6.72 2.57
N ASP A 175 22.63 6.47 1.26
CA ASP A 175 22.87 7.49 0.23
C ASP A 175 21.57 8.13 -0.32
N TYR A 176 20.40 7.64 0.12
CA TYR A 176 19.09 8.24 -0.18
C TYR A 176 18.32 8.53 1.12
N TYR A 177 19.02 9.14 2.09
CA TYR A 177 18.55 9.39 3.45
C TYR A 177 17.39 10.40 3.50
N GLY A 178 16.32 10.08 4.22
CA GLY A 178 15.19 11.02 4.45
C GLY A 178 14.37 11.31 3.19
N LYS A 179 14.59 10.58 2.09
CA LYS A 179 13.91 10.78 0.81
C LYS A 179 13.22 9.50 0.34
N SER A 180 12.10 9.67 -0.34
CA SER A 180 11.45 8.60 -1.09
C SER A 180 10.69 9.16 -2.28
N LEU A 181 10.30 8.28 -3.20
CA LEU A 181 9.38 8.58 -4.27
C LEU A 181 8.15 7.69 -4.13
N ARG A 182 6.97 8.18 -4.48
CA ARG A 182 5.77 7.35 -4.64
C ARG A 182 5.27 7.47 -6.06
N VAL A 183 5.15 6.32 -6.72
CA VAL A 183 4.57 6.20 -8.06
C VAL A 183 3.13 5.71 -7.92
N LEU A 184 2.19 6.56 -8.30
CA LEU A 184 0.78 6.19 -8.38
C LEU A 184 0.53 5.40 -9.66
N CYS A 185 0.00 4.19 -9.51
CA CYS A 185 -0.40 3.33 -10.59
C CYS A 185 -1.91 3.03 -10.56
N PHE A 186 -2.53 3.00 -11.73
CA PHE A 186 -3.84 2.36 -11.93
C PHE A 186 -3.73 1.29 -13.00
N ASN A 187 -4.33 0.12 -12.76
CA ASN A 187 -4.25 -1.03 -13.66
C ASN A 187 -2.81 -1.33 -14.12
N GLY A 188 -1.86 -1.27 -13.20
CA GLY A 188 -0.44 -1.49 -13.48
C GLY A 188 0.24 -0.43 -14.35
N LYS A 189 -0.36 0.73 -14.58
CA LYS A 189 0.20 1.86 -15.36
C LYS A 189 0.49 3.05 -14.47
N CYS A 190 1.62 3.73 -14.68
CA CYS A 190 2.01 4.92 -13.93
C CYS A 190 1.17 6.15 -14.34
N TYR A 191 0.58 6.84 -13.36
CA TYR A 191 -0.20 8.07 -13.56
C TYR A 191 0.48 9.32 -12.96
N GLY A 192 1.28 9.16 -11.92
CA GLY A 192 1.95 10.27 -11.25
C GLY A 192 3.13 9.81 -10.42
N ILE A 193 4.13 10.67 -10.27
CA ILE A 193 5.28 10.43 -9.40
C ILE A 193 5.49 11.67 -8.55
N ILE A 194 5.54 11.46 -7.24
CA ILE A 194 5.85 12.50 -6.27
C ILE A 194 7.06 12.09 -5.44
N GLY A 195 7.85 13.07 -5.03
CA GLY A 195 8.95 12.91 -4.10
C GLY A 195 8.58 13.46 -2.74
N TYR A 196 9.12 12.80 -1.71
CA TYR A 196 9.04 13.18 -0.32
C TYR A 196 10.45 13.41 0.21
N GLU A 197 10.63 14.47 0.98
CA GLU A 197 11.90 14.76 1.66
C GLU A 197 11.62 15.28 3.06
N ASP A 198 12.15 14.58 4.05
CA ASP A 198 12.17 15.02 5.44
C ASP A 198 13.09 16.24 5.59
N ILE A 199 12.66 17.19 6.42
CA ILE A 199 13.43 18.41 6.72
C ILE A 199 13.93 18.46 8.17
N THR A 200 13.75 17.38 8.94
CA THR A 200 14.08 17.29 10.36
C THR A 200 15.39 16.52 10.64
N GLY A 201 15.90 15.80 9.63
CA GLY A 201 17.04 14.91 9.75
C GLY A 201 16.68 13.47 10.11
N ASP A 202 15.42 13.05 9.97
CA ASP A 202 14.99 11.65 10.09
C ASP A 202 15.34 10.88 8.80
N TYR A 203 15.68 9.59 8.93
CA TYR A 203 15.98 8.72 7.79
C TYR A 203 14.71 8.32 7.02
N ARG A 204 13.54 8.50 7.63
CA ARG A 204 12.23 8.21 7.06
C ARG A 204 11.65 9.50 6.48
N SER A 205 11.26 9.47 5.22
CA SER A 205 10.61 10.59 4.54
C SER A 205 9.14 10.80 4.91
N SER A 206 8.52 9.84 5.62
CA SER A 206 7.06 9.81 5.90
C SER A 206 6.68 10.16 7.34
N VAL A 207 7.64 10.52 8.20
CA VAL A 207 7.36 10.74 9.63
C VAL A 207 6.79 12.14 9.82
N GLY A 208 5.48 12.20 10.02
CA GLY A 208 4.75 13.44 10.23
C GLY A 208 4.14 13.97 8.94
N PHE A 209 2.86 13.67 8.72
CA PHE A 209 2.02 14.50 7.84
C PHE A 209 2.04 15.94 8.38
N GLY A 210 2.63 16.89 7.64
CA GLY A 210 2.69 18.31 8.01
C GLY A 210 4.06 18.98 7.77
N ASP A 211 4.38 19.97 8.61
CA ASP A 211 5.52 20.90 8.49
C ASP A 211 6.93 20.24 8.50
N ALA A 212 7.03 18.92 8.63
CA ALA A 212 8.28 18.16 8.72
C ALA A 212 8.69 17.48 7.40
N CYS A 213 7.87 17.55 6.36
CA CYS A 213 8.16 16.93 5.06
C CYS A 213 7.77 17.86 3.90
N ILE A 214 8.62 17.93 2.87
CA ILE A 214 8.32 18.62 1.61
C ILE A 214 7.92 17.62 0.52
N TRP A 215 6.92 18.00 -0.26
CA TRP A 215 6.43 17.19 -1.38
C TRP A 215 6.67 17.92 -2.70
N TYR A 216 7.14 17.20 -3.71
CA TYR A 216 7.45 17.78 -5.02
C TYR A 216 7.07 16.85 -6.17
N SER A 217 6.67 17.44 -7.28
CA SER A 217 6.36 16.69 -8.50
C SER A 217 7.65 16.13 -9.11
N CYS A 218 7.64 14.84 -9.47
CA CYS A 218 8.73 14.19 -10.18
C CYS A 218 8.38 13.88 -11.65
N MET A 219 7.35 14.56 -12.19
CA MET A 219 6.88 14.33 -13.56
C MET A 219 7.90 14.73 -14.62
N ASP A 220 8.70 15.76 -14.36
CA ASP A 220 9.76 16.24 -15.27
C ASP A 220 11.16 15.75 -14.83
N HIS A 221 11.22 14.78 -13.92
CA HIS A 221 12.50 14.28 -13.39
C HIS A 221 13.29 13.55 -14.49
N PRO A 222 14.62 13.74 -14.62
CA PRO A 222 15.43 13.09 -15.66
C PRO A 222 15.35 11.56 -15.66
N LYS A 223 15.10 10.95 -14.51
CA LYS A 223 14.91 9.49 -14.34
C LYS A 223 13.43 9.04 -14.38
N TYR A 224 12.50 9.89 -14.82
CA TYR A 224 11.05 9.58 -14.84
C TYR A 224 10.74 8.21 -15.47
N GLU A 225 11.31 7.90 -16.63
CA GLU A 225 11.06 6.62 -17.31
C GLU A 225 11.61 5.43 -16.52
N VAL A 226 12.71 5.59 -15.78
CA VAL A 226 13.24 4.52 -14.91
C VAL A 226 12.29 4.27 -13.74
N PHE A 227 11.84 5.33 -13.06
CA PHE A 227 10.88 5.22 -11.95
C PHE A 227 9.58 4.56 -12.40
N LYS A 228 9.03 5.02 -13.54
CA LYS A 228 7.84 4.45 -14.17
C LYS A 228 8.02 2.97 -14.50
N GLN A 229 9.10 2.58 -15.17
CA GLN A 229 9.33 1.19 -15.56
C GLN A 229 9.50 0.27 -14.35
N VAL A 230 10.25 0.70 -13.33
CA VAL A 230 10.42 -0.09 -12.09
C VAL A 230 9.09 -0.26 -11.37
N ALA A 231 8.30 0.80 -11.23
CA ALA A 231 7.00 0.75 -10.57
C ALA A 231 5.98 -0.13 -11.30
N GLU A 232 5.82 0.03 -12.62
CA GLU A 232 4.89 -0.79 -13.41
C GLU A 232 5.28 -2.28 -13.37
N ARG A 233 6.58 -2.59 -13.42
CA ARG A 233 7.08 -3.97 -13.26
C ARG A 233 6.81 -4.51 -11.86
N ALA A 234 6.96 -3.69 -10.82
CA ALA A 234 6.71 -4.09 -9.44
C ALA A 234 5.23 -4.41 -9.21
N VAL A 235 4.31 -3.58 -9.71
CA VAL A 235 2.86 -3.85 -9.64
C VAL A 235 2.53 -5.15 -10.38
N LYS A 236 3.04 -5.32 -11.60
CA LYS A 236 2.83 -6.56 -12.37
C LYS A 236 3.38 -7.81 -11.68
N ALA A 237 4.45 -7.67 -10.88
CA ALA A 237 5.02 -8.79 -10.12
C ALA A 237 4.10 -9.28 -8.98
N LEU A 238 3.22 -8.42 -8.47
CA LEU A 238 2.19 -8.82 -7.50
C LEU A 238 1.03 -9.52 -8.21
N GLY A 239 0.53 -8.96 -9.31
CA GLY A 239 -0.57 -9.50 -10.11
C GLY A 239 -1.08 -8.51 -11.17
N GLU A 240 -1.87 -9.00 -12.12
CA GLU A 240 -2.49 -8.15 -13.16
C GLU A 240 -3.79 -7.48 -12.68
N ASP A 241 -4.34 -7.90 -11.53
CA ASP A 241 -5.59 -7.43 -10.92
C ASP A 241 -5.40 -6.28 -9.92
N VAL A 242 -4.22 -5.65 -9.88
CA VAL A 242 -3.97 -4.48 -9.02
C VAL A 242 -4.56 -3.23 -9.67
N LEU A 243 -5.78 -2.87 -9.26
CA LEU A 243 -6.50 -1.72 -9.80
C LEU A 243 -5.84 -0.40 -9.39
N VAL A 244 -5.38 -0.28 -8.14
CA VAL A 244 -4.74 0.93 -7.63
C VAL A 244 -3.54 0.57 -6.74
N ALA A 245 -2.44 1.29 -6.93
CA ALA A 245 -1.21 1.06 -6.17
C ALA A 245 -0.39 2.34 -6.00
N GLY A 246 0.19 2.53 -4.82
CA GLY A 246 1.32 3.45 -4.61
C GLY A 246 2.60 2.66 -4.44
N VAL A 247 3.51 2.75 -5.40
CA VAL A 247 4.80 2.08 -5.33
C VAL A 247 5.82 3.03 -4.71
N ASP A 248 6.34 2.68 -3.55
CA ASP A 248 7.37 3.45 -2.86
C ASP A 248 8.76 3.03 -3.34
N LEU A 249 9.53 4.01 -3.80
CA LEU A 249 10.87 3.82 -4.36
C LEU A 249 11.92 4.65 -3.60
N MET A 250 13.17 4.19 -3.66
CA MET A 250 14.37 4.99 -3.40
C MET A 250 15.22 5.07 -4.67
N ASP A 251 15.89 6.19 -4.88
CA ASP A 251 16.83 6.39 -5.99
C ASP A 251 18.27 6.46 -5.45
N SER A 252 18.79 5.32 -5.02
CA SER A 252 20.16 5.18 -4.49
C SER A 252 21.18 5.37 -5.61
N GLU A 253 22.30 6.03 -5.30
CA GLU A 253 23.44 6.11 -6.21
C GLU A 253 24.14 4.75 -6.34
N GLN A 254 24.14 3.96 -5.27
CA GLN A 254 24.81 2.66 -5.19
C GLN A 254 23.94 1.50 -5.69
N GLU A 255 22.68 1.45 -5.27
CA GLU A 255 21.74 0.36 -5.58
C GLU A 255 20.86 0.66 -6.80
N GLY A 256 20.87 1.90 -7.27
CA GLY A 256 19.92 2.40 -8.27
C GLY A 256 18.51 2.55 -7.70
N VAL A 257 17.52 2.47 -8.60
CA VAL A 257 16.11 2.60 -8.23
C VAL A 257 15.61 1.28 -7.65
N VAL A 258 15.26 1.28 -6.37
CA VAL A 258 14.77 0.10 -5.64
C VAL A 258 13.35 0.31 -5.14
N VAL A 259 12.57 -0.77 -5.04
CA VAL A 259 11.21 -0.79 -4.50
C VAL A 259 11.26 -1.08 -3.00
N LEU A 260 10.55 -0.27 -2.21
CA LEU A 260 10.40 -0.45 -0.77
C LEU A 260 9.16 -1.25 -0.42
N GLU A 261 8.02 -0.84 -0.97
CA GLU A 261 6.71 -1.44 -0.77
C GLU A 261 5.70 -0.95 -1.82
N ILE A 262 4.57 -1.63 -1.89
CA ILE A 262 3.39 -1.23 -2.65
C ILE A 262 2.21 -1.11 -1.68
N ASN A 263 1.59 0.06 -1.68
CA ASN A 263 0.39 0.38 -0.91
C ASN A 263 -0.86 0.18 -1.79
N GLY A 264 -1.79 -0.65 -1.33
CA GLY A 264 -3.08 -0.88 -2.00
C GLY A 264 -4.06 0.29 -1.93
N TRP A 265 -3.75 1.32 -1.15
CA TRP A 265 -4.49 2.57 -1.12
C TRP A 265 -3.55 3.73 -0.86
N PRO A 266 -2.91 4.27 -1.91
CA PRO A 266 -2.04 5.42 -1.75
C PRO A 266 -2.82 6.70 -1.47
N ASP A 267 -2.15 7.73 -0.97
CA ASP A 267 -2.71 9.08 -0.75
C ASP A 267 -3.06 9.76 -2.10
N LEU A 268 -4.14 9.28 -2.73
CA LEU A 268 -4.54 9.59 -4.11
C LEU A 268 -4.69 11.08 -4.37
N PHE A 269 -5.31 11.78 -3.42
CA PHE A 269 -5.62 13.20 -3.54
C PHE A 269 -4.35 14.05 -3.52
N ASP A 270 -3.42 13.72 -2.63
CA ASP A 270 -2.16 14.43 -2.46
C ASP A 270 -1.26 14.24 -3.68
N ILE A 271 -1.16 12.99 -4.17
CA ILE A 271 -0.42 12.70 -5.40
C ILE A 271 -1.01 13.46 -6.58
N TRP A 272 -2.35 13.52 -6.68
CA TRP A 272 -3.00 14.26 -7.76
C TRP A 272 -2.70 15.76 -7.70
N LEU A 273 -2.87 16.40 -6.54
CA LEU A 273 -2.61 17.83 -6.36
C LEU A 273 -1.18 18.20 -6.77
N VAL A 274 -0.21 17.36 -6.39
CA VAL A 274 1.22 17.63 -6.63
C VAL A 274 1.62 17.28 -8.06
N ALA A 275 1.24 16.11 -8.57
CA ALA A 275 1.61 15.66 -9.91
C ALA A 275 0.87 16.41 -11.02
N LYS A 276 -0.23 17.12 -10.70
CA LYS A 276 -1.13 17.81 -11.65
C LYS A 276 -1.68 16.92 -12.77
N LYS A 277 -1.53 15.60 -12.66
CA LYS A 277 -2.15 14.60 -13.53
C LYS A 277 -3.35 14.02 -12.80
N CYS A 278 -4.53 14.25 -13.35
CA CYS A 278 -5.75 13.74 -12.76
C CYS A 278 -5.94 12.26 -13.07
N ALA A 279 -6.12 11.44 -12.03
CA ALA A 279 -6.57 10.06 -12.18
C ALA A 279 -8.07 9.96 -12.50
N TYR A 280 -8.87 10.98 -12.16
CA TYR A 280 -10.34 10.92 -12.21
C TYR A 280 -11.01 11.88 -13.22
N ARG A 281 -10.32 12.89 -13.76
CA ARG A 281 -10.66 13.78 -14.89
C ARG A 281 -9.76 15.03 -14.95
N GLU A 282 -9.06 15.24 -16.06
CA GLU A 282 -8.97 16.59 -16.61
C GLU A 282 -10.41 17.04 -16.91
N ARG A 283 -10.96 17.98 -16.11
CA ARG A 283 -12.11 18.88 -16.38
C ARG A 283 -12.87 19.19 -15.10
N LEU A 284 -12.37 20.17 -14.36
CA LEU A 284 -13.19 21.02 -13.48
C LEU A 284 -13.08 22.52 -13.86
N SER A 285 -12.41 22.86 -14.97
CA SER A 285 -12.16 24.25 -15.37
C SER A 285 -12.83 24.71 -16.68
N SER A 286 -13.60 23.87 -17.38
CA SER A 286 -14.37 24.32 -18.53
C SER A 286 -15.75 23.66 -18.52
N GLY A 287 -16.79 24.45 -18.28
CA GLY A 287 -18.19 24.02 -18.17
C GLY A 287 -18.81 23.52 -19.47
N GLU A 288 -18.12 22.67 -20.22
CA GLU A 288 -18.64 22.06 -21.45
C GLU A 288 -19.24 20.69 -21.16
N ARG A 289 -20.56 20.62 -21.36
CA ARG A 289 -21.32 19.38 -21.50
C ARG A 289 -20.81 18.64 -22.72
N GLY A 290 -20.33 17.41 -22.55
CA GLY A 290 -20.23 16.45 -23.66
C GLY A 290 -18.97 15.59 -23.67
N VAL A 291 -19.25 14.29 -23.82
CA VAL A 291 -18.36 13.17 -24.17
C VAL A 291 -17.76 12.40 -22.97
N THR A 292 -18.31 11.20 -22.81
CA THR A 292 -18.09 10.13 -21.84
C THR A 292 -16.75 9.40 -22.04
N PRO A 293 -16.04 9.03 -20.96
CA PRO A 293 -14.96 8.04 -21.04
C PRO A 293 -15.55 6.62 -21.06
N ASN A 294 -15.21 5.85 -22.10
CA ASN A 294 -15.36 4.39 -22.09
C ASN A 294 -14.32 3.81 -21.12
N MET A 295 -14.70 3.60 -19.86
CA MET A 295 -14.07 2.52 -19.10
C MET A 295 -14.65 1.20 -19.62
N VAL A 296 -13.76 0.27 -19.93
CA VAL A 296 -14.09 -1.06 -20.44
C VAL A 296 -15.19 -1.66 -19.59
N LYS A 297 -16.37 -1.87 -20.19
CA LYS A 297 -17.37 -2.78 -19.64
C LYS A 297 -16.77 -4.17 -19.63
N THR A 298 -16.54 -4.72 -18.45
CA THR A 298 -16.57 -6.15 -18.19
C THR A 298 -17.39 -6.35 -16.93
#